data_AF-B8GHM3-F1
#
_entry.id   AF-B8GHM3-F1
#
_cell.length_a   1.000
_cell.length_b   1.000
_cell.length_c   1.000
_cell.angle_alpha   90.00
_cell.angle_beta   90.00
_cell.angle_gamma   90.00
#
_symmetry.space_group_name_H-M   'P 1'
#
loop_
_entity.id
_entity.type
_entity.pdbx_description
1 polymer ?
#
loop_
_entity_poly.entity_id
_entity_poly.type
_entity_poly.pdbx_seq_one_letter_code
_entity_poly.pdbx_strand_id
1 'polypeptide(L)'
;MVLMNPNEPDTDEDQPEEEKMVDHETLLEMTADDIFADCEDDVVCIAEALEDLDPAMRDELLVSDHLNAYQTFYYYFRQIPEELIQERLILQPASALGEGVLVEEIDLYELVFTVHQRGPLMAVSDGEALLETFEGPHAYTRARAYAEDLI
;
A
#
# COMPACT_ATOMS: atom_id res chain seq x y z
N MET A 1 -48.26 36.27 47.45
CA MET A 1 -48.56 34.82 47.47
C MET A 1 -48.85 34.43 46.03
N VAL A 2 -47.87 33.94 45.25
CA VAL A 2 -47.42 32.51 45.20
C VAL A 2 -48.56 31.70 44.54
N LEU A 3 -48.52 31.16 43.32
CA LEU A 3 -47.43 30.75 42.40
C LEU A 3 -47.85 30.88 40.93
N MET A 4 -46.88 31.21 40.07
CA MET A 4 -46.89 30.90 38.65
C MET A 4 -46.84 29.38 38.47
N ASN A 5 -47.62 28.87 37.53
CA ASN A 5 -47.32 27.60 36.87
C ASN A 5 -47.60 27.81 35.38
N PRO A 6 -46.56 27.69 34.55
CA PRO A 6 -46.75 26.92 33.34
C PRO A 6 -45.56 25.99 33.13
N ASN A 7 -45.82 24.69 33.29
CA ASN A 7 -45.33 23.61 32.43
C ASN A 7 -44.29 24.05 31.39
N GLU A 8 -43.01 24.01 31.77
CA GLU A 8 -41.90 24.04 30.84
C GLU A 8 -41.86 22.70 30.12
N PRO A 9 -41.88 22.64 28.77
CA PRO A 9 -41.44 21.44 28.10
C PRO A 9 -39.91 21.42 28.19
N ASP A 10 -39.37 20.47 28.97
CA ASP A 10 -38.01 19.97 28.79
C ASP A 10 -37.90 19.52 27.34
N THR A 11 -37.35 20.41 26.51
CA THR A 11 -36.98 20.06 25.14
C THR A 11 -35.55 19.61 25.28
N ASP A 12 -35.37 18.32 25.59
CA ASP A 12 -34.17 17.59 25.20
C ASP A 12 -34.08 17.76 23.69
N GLU A 13 -33.36 18.80 23.27
CA GLU A 13 -32.89 18.94 21.91
C GLU A 13 -31.89 17.82 21.69
N ASP A 14 -32.40 16.63 21.33
CA ASP A 14 -31.68 15.64 20.55
C ASP A 14 -31.21 16.35 19.28
N GLN A 15 -30.04 16.98 19.38
CA GLN A 15 -29.29 17.42 18.21
C GLN A 15 -29.02 16.13 17.43
N PRO A 16 -29.49 16.00 16.17
CA PRO A 16 -29.09 14.88 15.36
C PRO A 16 -27.56 14.95 15.28
N GLU A 17 -26.88 13.94 15.81
CA GLU A 17 -25.45 13.75 15.60
C GLU A 17 -25.23 13.81 14.08
N GLU A 18 -24.64 14.90 13.59
CA GLU A 18 -24.21 14.98 12.20
C GLU A 18 -23.29 13.78 11.99
N GLU A 19 -23.77 12.76 11.26
CA GLU A 19 -22.93 11.67 10.76
C GLU A 19 -21.79 12.32 10.00
N LYS A 20 -20.66 12.48 10.67
CA LYS A 20 -19.49 13.15 10.13
C LYS A 20 -18.97 12.22 9.04
N MET A 21 -19.33 12.51 7.79
CA MET A 21 -18.79 11.80 6.64
C MET A 21 -17.27 11.95 6.71
N VAL A 22 -16.59 10.87 7.09
CA VAL A 22 -15.14 10.78 7.06
C VAL A 22 -14.73 10.93 5.59
N ASP A 23 -13.83 11.86 5.29
CA ASP A 23 -13.32 11.99 3.94
C ASP A 23 -12.48 10.76 3.56
N HIS A 24 -12.34 10.54 2.27
CA HIS A 24 -11.72 9.32 1.73
C HIS A 24 -10.27 9.13 2.21
N GLU A 25 -9.50 10.23 2.28
CA GLU A 25 -8.11 10.17 2.72
C GLU A 25 -8.01 9.77 4.19
N THR A 26 -8.85 10.37 5.05
CA THR A 26 -8.92 10.00 6.46
C THR A 26 -9.31 8.53 6.64
N LEU A 27 -10.17 8.00 5.76
CA LEU A 27 -10.53 6.57 5.80
C LEU A 27 -9.36 5.67 5.42
N LEU A 28 -8.54 6.04 4.42
CA LEU A 28 -7.32 5.32 4.04
C LEU A 28 -6.30 5.31 5.19
N GLU A 29 -6.05 6.47 5.80
CA GLU A 29 -5.14 6.63 6.94
C GLU A 29 -5.56 5.74 8.11
N MET A 30 -6.83 5.84 8.53
CA MET A 30 -7.36 5.01 9.62
C MET A 30 -7.27 3.52 9.31
N THR A 31 -7.54 3.12 8.07
CA THR A 31 -7.45 1.70 7.65
C THR A 31 -6.01 1.19 7.74
N ALA A 32 -5.04 1.99 7.31
CA ALA A 32 -3.63 1.63 7.42
C ALA A 32 -3.18 1.53 8.89
N ASP A 33 -3.54 2.51 9.70
CA ASP A 33 -3.23 2.55 11.14
C ASP A 33 -3.80 1.33 11.88
N ASP A 34 -5.04 0.95 11.59
CA ASP A 34 -5.69 -0.23 12.17
C ASP A 34 -4.92 -1.51 11.80
N ILE A 35 -4.52 -1.65 10.52
CA ILE A 35 -3.70 -2.78 10.06
C ILE A 35 -2.36 -2.83 10.79
N PHE A 36 -1.67 -1.69 10.95
CA PHE A 36 -0.39 -1.65 11.64
C PHE A 36 -0.51 -1.96 13.13
N ALA A 37 -1.56 -1.49 13.77
CA ALA A 37 -1.83 -1.78 15.17
C ALA A 37 -2.07 -3.27 15.43
N ASP A 38 -2.81 -3.93 14.53
CA ASP A 38 -3.12 -5.35 14.65
C ASP A 38 -1.95 -6.27 14.26
N CYS A 39 -1.13 -5.85 13.27
CA CYS A 39 -0.07 -6.68 12.72
C CYS A 39 1.32 -6.45 13.32
N GLU A 40 1.52 -5.43 14.16
CA GLU A 40 2.83 -5.10 14.76
C GLU A 40 3.98 -5.05 13.72
N ASP A 41 3.74 -4.40 12.58
CA ASP A 41 4.67 -4.31 11.43
C ASP A 41 5.03 -5.65 10.75
N ASP A 42 4.38 -6.76 11.09
CA ASP A 42 4.56 -8.05 10.42
C ASP A 42 4.02 -8.00 8.98
N VAL A 43 4.93 -8.07 8.00
CA VAL A 43 4.59 -7.95 6.58
C VAL A 43 3.65 -9.06 6.08
N VAL A 44 3.71 -10.25 6.69
CA VAL A 44 2.85 -11.38 6.30
C VAL A 44 1.42 -11.08 6.76
N CYS A 45 1.26 -10.68 8.02
CA CYS A 45 -0.01 -10.25 8.57
C CYS A 45 -0.61 -9.07 7.79
N ILE A 46 0.19 -8.03 7.51
CA ILE A 46 -0.26 -6.86 6.74
C ILE A 46 -0.80 -7.30 5.38
N ALA A 47 -0.08 -8.18 4.70
CA ALA A 47 -0.48 -8.62 3.37
C ALA A 47 -1.70 -9.57 3.39
N GLU A 48 -1.96 -10.29 4.48
CA GLU A 48 -3.22 -11.03 4.69
C GLU A 48 -4.37 -10.05 4.98
N ALA A 49 -4.17 -9.06 5.86
CA ALA A 49 -5.17 -8.05 6.16
C ALA A 49 -5.59 -7.24 4.91
N LEU A 50 -4.63 -6.92 4.03
CA LEU A 50 -4.88 -6.27 2.75
C LEU A 50 -5.72 -7.15 1.79
N GLU A 51 -5.62 -8.47 1.85
CA GLU A 51 -6.44 -9.37 1.02
C GLU A 51 -7.92 -9.35 1.43
N ASP A 52 -8.20 -9.14 2.72
CA ASP A 52 -9.55 -9.11 3.28
C ASP A 52 -10.27 -7.77 3.11
N LEU A 53 -9.56 -6.71 2.69
CA LEU A 53 -10.14 -5.40 2.41
C LEU A 53 -11.00 -5.39 1.14
N ASP A 54 -11.85 -4.37 1.02
CA ASP A 54 -12.48 -4.03 -0.25
C ASP A 54 -11.40 -3.78 -1.32
N PRO A 55 -11.53 -4.35 -2.54
CA PRO A 55 -10.52 -4.21 -3.58
C PRO A 55 -10.15 -2.77 -3.92
N ALA A 56 -11.09 -1.82 -3.88
CA ALA A 56 -10.77 -0.42 -4.19
C ALA A 56 -9.89 0.20 -3.08
N MET A 57 -10.28 0.00 -1.82
CA MET A 57 -9.51 0.45 -0.66
C MET A 57 -8.09 -0.13 -0.66
N ARG A 58 -7.99 -1.44 -0.92
CA ARG A 58 -6.72 -2.15 -1.01
C ARG A 58 -5.83 -1.60 -2.13
N ASP A 59 -6.39 -1.46 -3.33
CA ASP A 59 -5.64 -1.03 -4.49
C ASP A 59 -5.13 0.41 -4.32
N GLU A 60 -5.88 1.27 -3.63
CA GLU A 60 -5.44 2.61 -3.24
C GLU A 60 -4.32 2.58 -2.19
N LEU A 61 -4.44 1.75 -1.15
CA LEU A 61 -3.38 1.60 -0.13
C LEU A 61 -2.06 1.13 -0.73
N LEU A 62 -2.10 0.16 -1.65
CA LEU A 62 -0.93 -0.42 -2.33
C LEU A 62 -0.16 0.58 -3.22
N VAL A 63 -0.67 1.79 -3.41
CA VAL A 63 0.01 2.88 -4.14
C VAL A 63 -0.05 4.22 -3.37
N SER A 64 -0.27 4.16 -2.05
CA SER A 64 -0.35 5.33 -1.17
C SER A 64 0.96 5.62 -0.44
N ASP A 65 1.02 6.73 0.30
CA ASP A 65 2.11 7.02 1.23
C ASP A 65 1.97 6.30 2.59
N HIS A 66 0.83 5.63 2.83
CA HIS A 66 0.56 4.92 4.09
C HIS A 66 1.26 3.56 4.17
N LEU A 67 1.61 2.98 3.02
CA LEU A 67 2.43 1.78 2.92
C LEU A 67 3.80 2.12 2.34
N ASN A 68 4.79 1.27 2.61
CA ASN A 68 6.07 1.30 1.92
C ASN A 68 6.09 0.32 0.72
N ALA A 69 7.09 0.50 -0.15
CA ALA A 69 7.25 -0.33 -1.34
C ALA A 69 7.52 -1.80 -0.99
N TYR A 70 8.10 -2.10 0.18
CA TYR A 70 8.34 -3.47 0.63
C TYR A 70 7.05 -4.21 0.97
N GLN A 71 6.13 -3.57 1.69
CA GLN A 71 4.82 -4.15 2.01
C GLN A 71 4.03 -4.46 0.73
N THR A 72 4.05 -3.52 -0.22
CA THR A 72 3.42 -3.71 -1.54
C THR A 72 4.11 -4.81 -2.35
N PHE A 73 5.43 -4.86 -2.34
CA PHE A 73 6.21 -5.92 -2.98
C PHE A 73 5.83 -7.30 -2.41
N TYR A 74 5.78 -7.43 -1.08
CA TYR A 74 5.42 -8.68 -0.43
C TYR A 74 3.98 -9.09 -0.73
N TYR A 75 3.03 -8.15 -0.70
CA TYR A 75 1.64 -8.42 -1.06
C TYR A 75 1.52 -9.07 -2.44
N TYR A 76 2.20 -8.52 -3.46
CA TYR A 76 2.10 -9.01 -4.83
C TYR A 76 2.90 -10.28 -5.12
N PHE A 77 4.12 -10.40 -4.55
CA PHE A 77 5.04 -11.48 -4.92
C PHE A 77 5.16 -12.59 -3.88
N ARG A 78 4.64 -12.36 -2.66
CA ARG A 78 4.69 -13.28 -1.51
C ARG A 78 6.09 -13.85 -1.26
N GLN A 79 7.09 -12.98 -1.41
CA GLN A 79 8.51 -13.30 -1.32
C GLN A 79 9.21 -12.29 -0.41
N ILE A 80 10.11 -12.81 0.43
CA ILE A 80 11.03 -11.98 1.21
C ILE A 80 12.30 -11.83 0.35
N PRO A 81 12.64 -10.62 -0.12
CA PRO A 81 13.85 -10.39 -0.90
C PRO A 81 15.08 -10.41 0.02
N GLU A 82 16.26 -10.26 -0.57
CA GLU A 82 17.51 -10.13 0.21
C GLU A 82 17.51 -8.85 1.06
N GLU A 83 18.23 -8.85 2.18
CA GLU A 83 18.19 -7.78 3.19
C GLU A 83 18.40 -6.38 2.60
N LEU A 84 19.40 -6.21 1.72
CA LEU A 84 19.68 -4.92 1.07
C LEU A 84 18.52 -4.42 0.19
N ILE A 85 17.85 -5.35 -0.50
CA ILE A 85 16.69 -5.05 -1.34
C ILE A 85 15.52 -4.65 -0.44
N GLN A 86 15.31 -5.41 0.64
CA GLN A 86 14.28 -5.12 1.63
C GLN A 86 14.47 -3.72 2.24
N GLU A 87 15.68 -3.40 2.71
CA GLU A 87 16.02 -2.08 3.27
C GLU A 87 15.71 -0.96 2.28
N ARG A 88 16.10 -1.13 1.01
CA ARG A 88 15.82 -0.15 -0.04
C ARG A 88 14.32 0.07 -0.23
N LEU A 89 13.54 -1.01 -0.30
CA LEU A 89 12.10 -0.95 -0.49
C LEU A 89 11.36 -0.35 0.73
N ILE A 90 11.83 -0.62 1.95
CA ILE A 90 11.26 -0.03 3.18
C ILE A 90 11.42 1.51 3.18
N LEU A 91 12.50 2.03 2.60
CA LEU A 91 12.78 3.46 2.54
C LEU A 91 11.97 4.22 1.49
N GLN A 92 11.20 3.53 0.64
CA GLN A 92 10.37 4.16 -0.39
C GLN A 92 8.89 4.02 -0.03
N PRO A 93 8.08 5.08 -0.15
CA PRO A 93 6.64 4.95 -0.04
C PRO A 93 6.08 4.14 -1.22
N ALA A 94 4.93 3.49 -1.04
CA ALA A 94 4.29 2.73 -2.11
C ALA A 94 3.82 3.64 -3.27
N SER A 95 3.53 4.92 -2.99
CA SER A 95 3.24 5.94 -4.02
C SER A 95 4.34 6.10 -5.07
N ALA A 96 5.61 5.87 -4.70
CA ALA A 96 6.74 5.94 -5.62
C ALA A 96 6.70 4.83 -6.70
N LEU A 97 5.95 3.76 -6.48
CA LEU A 97 5.80 2.65 -7.43
C LEU A 97 5.08 3.08 -8.72
N GLY A 98 4.38 4.22 -8.71
CA GLY A 98 3.81 4.80 -9.92
C GLY A 98 4.86 5.33 -10.90
N GLU A 99 6.02 5.75 -10.41
CA GLU A 99 7.17 6.19 -11.23
C GLU A 99 8.22 5.09 -11.40
N GLY A 100 8.24 4.13 -10.46
CA GLY A 100 9.12 2.97 -10.46
C GLY A 100 10.21 3.08 -9.40
N VAL A 101 10.40 1.98 -8.68
CA VAL A 101 11.41 1.86 -7.61
C VAL A 101 12.46 0.85 -8.02
N LEU A 102 13.72 1.24 -7.98
CA LEU A 102 14.85 0.33 -8.17
C LEU A 102 14.84 -0.73 -7.06
N VAL A 103 14.77 -2.00 -7.45
CA VAL A 103 14.80 -3.16 -6.55
C VAL A 103 16.23 -3.60 -6.33
N GLU A 104 16.93 -3.97 -7.40
CA GLU A 104 18.30 -4.45 -7.37
C GLU A 104 19.05 -4.13 -8.67
N GLU A 105 20.38 -4.19 -8.58
CA GLU A 105 21.29 -4.09 -9.72
C GLU A 105 22.00 -5.43 -9.87
N ILE A 106 22.01 -5.99 -11.07
CA ILE A 106 22.65 -7.25 -11.41
C ILE A 106 23.65 -6.99 -12.54
N ASP A 107 24.92 -6.84 -12.17
CA ASP A 107 26.01 -6.38 -13.05
C ASP A 107 25.70 -5.01 -13.69
N LEU A 108 25.34 -4.97 -14.98
CA LEU A 108 24.98 -3.75 -15.70
C LEU A 108 23.46 -3.53 -15.83
N TYR A 109 22.66 -4.41 -15.23
CA TYR A 109 21.21 -4.41 -15.37
C TYR A 109 20.51 -3.93 -14.11
N GLU A 110 19.46 -3.14 -14.29
CA GLU A 110 18.60 -2.62 -13.23
C GLU A 110 17.25 -3.33 -13.25
N LEU A 111 16.80 -3.80 -12.08
CA LEU A 111 15.45 -4.31 -11.88
C LEU A 111 14.60 -3.23 -11.23
N VAL A 112 13.53 -2.81 -11.92
CA VAL A 112 12.63 -1.75 -11.46
C VAL A 112 11.24 -2.32 -11.19
N PHE A 113 10.72 -2.09 -9.99
CA PHE A 113 9.37 -2.47 -9.58
C PHE A 113 8.40 -1.31 -9.77
N THR A 114 7.31 -1.55 -10.51
CA THR A 114 6.22 -0.61 -10.69
C THR A 114 4.88 -1.23 -10.36
N VAL A 115 3.93 -0.39 -9.96
CA VAL A 115 2.52 -0.77 -9.80
C VAL A 115 1.68 0.22 -10.59
N HIS A 116 0.87 -0.30 -11.50
CA HIS A 116 -0.09 0.47 -12.28
C HIS A 116 -1.47 -0.18 -12.17
N GLN A 117 -2.49 0.42 -12.81
CA GLN A 117 -3.87 -0.10 -12.83
C GLN A 117 -4.01 -1.56 -13.29
N ARG A 118 -2.99 -2.14 -13.93
CA ARG A 118 -2.96 -3.53 -14.40
C ARG A 118 -2.30 -4.51 -13.41
N GLY A 119 -1.83 -4.02 -12.26
CA GLY A 119 -1.14 -4.81 -11.24
C GLY A 119 0.38 -4.58 -11.24
N PRO A 120 1.14 -5.49 -10.58
CA PRO A 120 2.57 -5.36 -10.38
C PRO A 120 3.36 -5.70 -11.65
N LEU A 121 4.40 -4.92 -11.93
CA LEU A 121 5.32 -5.12 -13.04
C LEU A 121 6.76 -5.04 -12.57
N MET A 122 7.61 -5.90 -13.12
CA MET A 122 9.07 -5.85 -12.98
C MET A 122 9.70 -5.59 -14.34
N ALA A 123 10.44 -4.51 -14.45
CA ALA A 123 11.18 -4.13 -15.64
C ALA A 123 12.67 -4.44 -15.47
N VAL A 124 13.31 -4.89 -16.55
CA VAL A 124 14.77 -5.02 -16.63
C VAL A 124 15.28 -3.98 -17.62
N SER A 125 16.25 -3.17 -17.20
CA SER A 125 16.86 -2.09 -17.97
C SER A 125 18.38 -2.25 -17.97
N ASP A 126 19.08 -1.74 -18.98
CA ASP A 126 20.55 -1.58 -18.98
C ASP A 126 21.01 -0.17 -18.57
N GLY A 127 20.08 0.63 -18.00
CA GLY A 127 20.29 2.03 -17.66
C GLY A 127 20.05 3.00 -18.82
N GLU A 128 19.96 2.52 -20.06
CA GLU A 128 19.65 3.34 -21.24
C GLU A 128 18.31 2.96 -21.89
N ALA A 129 18.00 1.66 -21.93
CA ALA A 129 16.83 1.11 -22.58
C ALA A 129 16.14 0.04 -21.72
N LEU A 130 14.82 0.04 -21.77
CA LEU A 130 14.00 -1.05 -21.27
C LEU A 130 14.22 -2.30 -22.13
N LEU A 131 14.71 -3.38 -21.52
CA LEU A 131 15.01 -4.64 -22.21
C LEU A 131 13.80 -5.58 -22.22
N GLU A 132 13.15 -5.75 -21.06
CA GLU A 132 12.00 -6.65 -20.91
C GLU A 132 11.13 -6.26 -19.70
N THR A 133 9.86 -6.67 -19.72
CA THR A 133 8.91 -6.49 -18.62
C THR A 133 8.22 -7.79 -18.26
N PHE A 134 7.98 -7.99 -16.96
CA PHE A 134 7.32 -9.17 -16.43
C PHE A 134 6.14 -8.74 -15.56
N GLU A 135 4.98 -9.38 -15.73
CA GLU A 135 3.77 -9.10 -14.95
C GLU A 135 3.37 -10.31 -14.08
N GLY A 136 2.65 -10.04 -12.99
CA GLY A 136 2.04 -11.07 -12.13
C GLY A 136 2.94 -11.60 -11.00
N PRO A 137 2.49 -12.63 -10.26
CA PRO A 137 3.07 -13.02 -8.96
C PRO A 137 4.51 -13.57 -9.03
N HIS A 138 4.98 -13.93 -10.22
CA HIS A 138 6.35 -14.39 -10.46
C HIS A 138 7.19 -13.40 -11.25
N ALA A 139 6.75 -12.14 -11.39
CA ALA A 139 7.47 -11.13 -12.16
C ALA A 139 8.89 -10.91 -11.63
N TYR A 140 9.05 -10.78 -10.31
CA TYR A 140 10.36 -10.56 -9.69
C TYR A 140 11.34 -11.69 -10.00
N THR A 141 10.96 -12.94 -9.72
CA THR A 141 11.83 -14.10 -9.98
C THR A 141 12.19 -14.25 -11.45
N ARG A 142 11.26 -13.96 -12.38
CA ARG A 142 11.53 -14.02 -13.82
C ARG A 142 12.42 -12.88 -14.30
N ALA A 143 12.22 -11.67 -13.80
CA ALA A 143 13.06 -10.52 -14.12
C ALA A 143 14.50 -10.76 -13.67
N ARG A 144 14.69 -11.29 -12.46
CA ARG A 144 16.00 -11.65 -11.92
C ARG A 144 16.68 -12.73 -12.76
N ALA A 145 15.98 -13.83 -13.05
CA ALA A 145 16.51 -14.91 -13.89
C ALA A 145 16.88 -14.41 -15.29
N TYR A 146 16.06 -13.53 -15.89
CA TYR A 146 16.36 -12.92 -17.18
C TYR A 146 17.63 -12.07 -17.15
N ALA A 147 17.82 -11.23 -16.13
CA ALA A 147 19.03 -10.42 -16.00
C ALA A 147 20.27 -11.28 -15.74
N GLU A 148 20.16 -12.36 -14.95
CA GLU A 148 21.23 -13.33 -14.72
C GLU A 148 21.63 -14.09 -16.00
N ASP A 149 20.66 -14.41 -16.89
CA ASP A 149 20.90 -15.10 -18.16
C ASP A 149 21.60 -14.22 -19.23
N LEU A 150 21.64 -12.89 -19.04
CA LEU A 150 22.30 -11.95 -19.96
C LEU A 150 23.83 -11.84 -19.73
N ILE A 151 24.34 -12.42 -18.63
CA ILE A 151 25.73 -12.33 -18.17
C ILE A 151 26.54 -13.55 -18.63
#